data_AF-A0A2V9ULE9-F1
#
_entry.id   AF-A0A2V9ULE9-F1
#
_cell.length_a   1.000
_cell.length_b   1.000
_cell.length_c   1.000
_cell.angle_alpha   90.00
_cell.angle_beta   90.00
_cell.angle_gamma   90.00
#
_symmetry.space_group_name_H-M   'P 1'
#
loop_
_entity.id
_entity.type
_entity.pdbx_description
1 polymer ?
#
loop_
_entity_poly.entity_id
_entity_poly.type
_entity_poly.pdbx_seq_one_letter_code
_entity_poly.pdbx_strand_id
1 'polypeptide(L)'
;MASPAVGMSKPSTDPAQKLQAEQALKGSSSWFIVIAGLSLVNSVLSMAGASIHFIFGLGLTQIVDALAHGSGGAGILVDLIINGMIAGVFVLFWNFARKGAKWAFFAGMALYVVDALILLAFKDILSVAFHGWALYRMYSGVKVLATLERVNRAAANGTISSSI
;
A
#
# COMPACT_ATOMS: atom_id res chain seq x y z
N MET A 1 6.54 -41.36 -34.10
CA MET A 1 6.52 -41.13 -32.64
C MET A 1 6.05 -39.70 -32.42
N ALA A 2 4.81 -39.51 -31.95
CA ALA A 2 4.20 -38.18 -31.83
C ALA A 2 4.69 -37.49 -30.55
N SER A 3 5.29 -36.30 -30.69
CA SER A 3 5.65 -35.45 -29.56
C SER A 3 4.40 -34.97 -28.83
N PRO A 4 4.35 -34.99 -27.49
CA PRO A 4 3.24 -34.44 -26.73
C PRO A 4 3.27 -32.92 -26.90
N ALA A 5 2.23 -32.37 -27.50
CA ALA A 5 2.00 -30.94 -27.53
C ALA A 5 1.97 -30.43 -26.09
N VAL A 6 3.01 -29.68 -25.72
CA VAL A 6 3.07 -28.89 -24.49
C VAL A 6 1.79 -28.08 -24.44
N GLY A 7 0.92 -28.41 -23.48
CA GLY A 7 -0.36 -27.74 -23.29
C GLY A 7 -0.09 -26.26 -23.07
N MET A 8 -0.26 -25.46 -24.12
CA MET A 8 -0.49 -24.04 -24.00
C MET A 8 -1.70 -23.88 -23.08
N SER A 9 -1.43 -23.54 -21.82
CA SER A 9 -2.45 -23.12 -20.88
C SER A 9 -3.24 -22.02 -21.58
N LYS A 10 -4.48 -22.33 -21.98
CA LYS A 10 -5.38 -21.37 -22.62
C LYS A 10 -5.36 -20.08 -21.80
N PRO A 11 -5.30 -18.89 -22.42
CA PRO A 11 -5.48 -17.63 -21.70
C PRO A 11 -6.77 -17.78 -20.89
N SER A 12 -6.65 -17.81 -19.56
CA SER A 12 -7.73 -18.26 -18.71
C SER A 12 -8.80 -17.18 -18.64
N THR A 13 -9.88 -17.39 -19.39
CA THR A 13 -11.15 -16.66 -19.25
C THR A 13 -11.99 -17.18 -18.08
N ASP A 14 -11.38 -17.88 -17.13
CA ASP A 14 -12.05 -18.49 -15.98
C ASP A 14 -12.51 -17.41 -14.99
N PRO A 15 -13.83 -17.26 -14.77
CA PRO A 15 -14.38 -16.31 -13.81
C PRO A 15 -13.82 -16.48 -12.40
N ALA A 16 -13.47 -17.70 -11.98
CA ALA A 16 -12.91 -17.97 -10.67
C ALA A 16 -11.51 -17.36 -10.50
N GLN A 17 -10.67 -17.42 -11.55
CA GLN A 17 -9.33 -16.83 -11.52
C GLN A 17 -9.38 -15.30 -11.48
N LYS A 18 -10.31 -14.70 -12.23
CA LYS A 18 -10.52 -13.25 -12.18
C LYS A 18 -10.95 -12.81 -10.78
N LEU A 19 -11.91 -13.50 -10.17
CA LEU A 19 -12.37 -13.19 -8.81
C LEU A 19 -11.24 -13.29 -7.78
N GLN A 20 -10.43 -14.35 -7.84
CA GLN A 20 -9.28 -14.51 -6.94
C GLN A 20 -8.26 -13.37 -7.11
N ALA A 21 -7.98 -12.96 -8.34
CA ALA A 21 -7.06 -11.86 -8.60
C ALA A 21 -7.63 -10.51 -8.11
N GLU A 22 -8.94 -10.26 -8.23
CA GLU A 22 -9.57 -9.06 -7.65
C GLU A 22 -9.50 -9.06 -6.12
N GLN A 23 -9.69 -10.21 -5.47
CA GLN A 23 -9.54 -10.35 -4.01
C GLN A 23 -8.09 -10.10 -3.58
N ALA A 24 -7.12 -10.66 -4.29
CA ALA A 24 -5.70 -10.44 -4.02
C ALA A 24 -5.29 -8.97 -4.20
N LEU A 25 -5.86 -8.28 -5.20
CA LEU A 25 -5.66 -6.85 -5.41
C LEU A 25 -6.20 -6.05 -4.23
N LYS A 26 -7.42 -6.35 -3.78
CA LYS A 26 -8.02 -5.72 -2.60
C LYS A 26 -7.14 -5.93 -1.38
N GLY A 27 -6.72 -7.16 -1.10
CA GLY A 27 -5.84 -7.49 0.02
C GLY A 27 -4.48 -6.76 -0.02
N SER A 28 -3.93 -6.55 -1.22
CA SER A 28 -2.69 -5.79 -1.40
C SER A 28 -2.92 -4.28 -1.20
N SER A 29 -4.01 -3.73 -1.76
CA SER A 29 -4.35 -2.32 -1.60
C SER A 29 -4.72 -1.95 -0.16
N SER A 30 -5.28 -2.89 0.62
CA SER A 30 -5.64 -2.67 2.02
C SER A 30 -4.43 -2.30 2.90
N TRP A 31 -3.20 -2.56 2.46
CA TRP A 31 -2.02 -2.09 3.19
C TRP A 31 -1.96 -0.58 3.32
N PHE A 32 -2.46 0.17 2.35
CA PHE A 32 -2.58 1.62 2.46
C PHE A 32 -3.54 2.05 3.58
N ILE A 33 -4.69 1.36 3.74
CA ILE A 33 -5.62 1.71 4.82
C ILE A 33 -5.11 1.24 6.19
N VAL A 34 -4.36 0.14 6.25
CA VAL A 34 -3.68 -0.31 7.48
C VAL A 34 -2.68 0.74 7.93
N ILE A 35 -1.84 1.26 7.04
CA ILE A 35 -0.87 2.32 7.37
C ILE A 35 -1.58 3.58 7.83
N ALA A 36 -2.62 4.02 7.13
CA ALA A 36 -3.42 5.17 7.53
C ALA A 36 -4.00 4.98 8.94
N GLY A 37 -4.56 3.80 9.24
CA GLY A 37 -5.11 3.47 10.56
C GLY A 37 -4.04 3.47 11.65
N LEU A 38 -2.88 2.85 11.41
CA LEU A 38 -1.76 2.84 12.36
C LEU A 38 -1.24 4.26 12.62
N SER A 39 -1.19 5.11 11.59
CA SER A 39 -0.79 6.51 11.72
C SER A 39 -1.75 7.29 12.63
N LEU A 40 -3.06 7.07 12.48
CA LEU A 40 -4.07 7.70 13.35
C LEU A 40 -3.99 7.20 14.80
N VAL A 41 -3.76 5.91 15.01
CA VAL A 41 -3.55 5.34 16.36
C VAL A 41 -2.38 6.05 17.05
N ASN A 42 -1.29 6.29 16.33
CA ASN A 42 -0.13 7.01 16.89
C ASN A 42 -0.49 8.43 17.33
N SER A 43 -1.26 9.17 16.53
CA SER A 43 -1.72 10.51 16.89
C SER A 43 -2.60 10.50 18.15
N VAL A 44 -3.50 9.52 18.29
CA VAL A 44 -4.36 9.39 19.47
C VAL A 44 -3.55 9.07 20.73
N LEU A 45 -2.55 8.18 20.62
CA LEU A 45 -1.68 7.84 21.75
C LEU A 45 -0.83 9.04 22.21
N SER A 46 -0.30 9.82 21.25
CA SER A 46 0.40 11.08 21.52
C SER A 46 -0.48 12.06 22.29
N MET A 47 -1.73 12.23 21.87
CA MET A 47 -2.71 13.08 22.56
C MET A 47 -3.07 12.59 23.97
N ALA A 48 -3.07 11.28 24.21
CA ALA A 48 -3.35 10.69 25.52
C ALA A 48 -2.21 10.87 26.53
N GLY A 49 -1.09 11.50 26.14
CA GLY A 49 0.09 11.66 26.99
C GLY A 49 0.82 10.35 27.25
N ALA A 50 0.52 9.30 26.48
CA ALA A 50 1.26 8.06 26.56
C ALA A 50 2.66 8.30 25.96
N SER A 51 3.71 8.23 26.79
CA SER A 51 5.12 8.28 26.37
C SER A 51 5.57 7.04 25.58
N ILE A 52 4.63 6.20 25.17
CA ILE A 52 4.88 5.03 24.34
C ILE A 52 4.83 5.47 22.89
N HIS A 53 6.00 5.82 22.34
CA HIS A 53 6.16 5.96 20.90
C HIS A 53 5.91 4.58 20.27
N PHE A 54 4.77 4.41 19.62
CA PHE A 54 4.42 3.16 18.97
C PHE A 54 5.41 2.89 17.84
N ILE A 55 6.14 1.77 17.92
CA ILE A 55 7.28 1.42 17.05
C ILE A 55 6.85 1.09 15.60
N PHE A 56 5.59 1.30 15.25
CA PHE A 56 5.06 1.09 13.89
C PHE A 56 4.53 2.40 13.31
N GLY A 57 5.30 3.48 13.49
CA GLY A 57 4.96 4.82 13.02
C GLY A 57 5.62 5.23 11.71
N LEU A 58 5.10 6.32 11.15
CA LEU A 58 5.66 6.99 9.99
C LEU A 58 7.00 7.64 10.37
N GLY A 59 8.03 7.50 9.55
CA GLY A 59 9.30 8.20 9.73
C GLY A 59 9.16 9.72 9.85
N LEU A 60 8.18 10.30 9.17
CA LEU A 60 7.91 11.72 9.23
C LEU A 60 7.57 12.23 10.65
N THR A 61 6.97 11.39 11.52
CA THR A 61 6.66 11.81 12.90
C THR A 61 7.91 12.03 13.72
N GLN A 62 8.99 11.28 13.45
CA GLN A 62 10.26 11.46 14.17
C GLN A 62 10.90 12.82 13.84
N ILE A 63 10.71 13.33 12.62
CA ILE A 63 11.14 14.68 12.25
C ILE A 63 10.30 15.72 12.98
N VAL A 64 8.97 15.53 13.03
CA VAL A 64 8.07 16.44 13.73
C VAL A 64 8.40 16.48 15.22
N ASP A 65 8.59 15.33 15.86
CA ASP A 65 8.99 15.21 17.27
C ASP A 65 10.32 15.93 17.52
N ALA A 66 11.34 15.68 16.70
CA ALA A 66 12.65 16.33 16.79
C ALA A 66 12.56 17.87 16.73
N LEU A 67 11.65 18.41 15.91
CA LEU A 67 11.40 19.84 15.79
C LEU A 67 10.47 20.38 16.91
N ALA A 68 9.55 19.54 17.39
CA ALA A 68 8.51 19.91 18.36
C ALA A 68 9.00 19.88 19.82
N HIS A 69 10.11 19.20 20.13
CA HIS A 69 10.69 19.08 21.47
C HIS A 69 11.00 20.42 22.20
N GLY A 70 10.79 21.58 21.57
CA GLY A 70 10.86 22.91 22.20
C GLY A 70 9.54 23.68 22.33
N SER A 71 8.39 23.15 21.90
CA SER A 71 7.20 23.96 21.57
C SER A 71 5.93 23.74 22.42
N GLY A 72 5.94 22.82 23.41
CA GLY A 72 4.79 22.58 24.29
C GLY A 72 3.52 22.15 23.52
N GLY A 73 2.36 22.67 23.91
CA GLY A 73 1.06 22.28 23.31
C GLY A 73 0.89 22.59 21.82
N ALA A 74 1.67 23.52 21.27
CA ALA A 74 1.67 23.82 19.82
C ALA A 74 2.24 22.65 18.99
N GLY A 75 3.22 21.91 19.53
CA GLY A 75 3.81 20.75 18.88
C GLY A 75 2.81 19.61 18.65
N ILE A 76 1.92 19.39 19.62
CA ILE A 76 0.87 18.35 19.54
C ILE A 76 -0.11 18.64 18.40
N LEU A 77 -0.52 19.90 18.23
CA LEU A 77 -1.45 20.28 17.16
C LEU A 77 -0.81 20.12 15.77
N VAL A 78 0.47 20.51 15.64
CA VAL A 78 1.22 20.36 14.38
C VAL A 78 1.38 18.87 14.01
N ASP A 79 1.73 18.02 14.97
CA ASP A 79 1.83 16.58 14.77
C ASP A 79 0.50 15.96 14.32
N LEU A 80 -0.62 16.32 14.97
CA LEU A 80 -1.95 15.84 14.61
C LEU A 80 -2.34 16.22 13.19
N ILE A 81 -2.07 17.46 12.77
CA ILE A 81 -2.38 17.95 11.41
C ILE A 81 -1.56 17.17 10.38
N ILE A 82 -0.25 17.03 10.61
CA ILE A 82 0.66 16.36 9.67
C ILE A 82 0.27 14.88 9.54
N ASN A 83 0.08 14.18 10.66
CA ASN A 83 -0.34 12.78 10.66
C ASN A 83 -1.71 12.57 10.02
N GLY A 84 -2.66 13.46 10.31
CA GLY A 84 -3.99 13.45 9.68
C GLY A 84 -3.91 13.59 8.16
N MET A 85 -3.07 14.51 7.67
CA MET A 85 -2.86 14.69 6.24
C MET A 85 -2.22 13.45 5.58
N ILE A 86 -1.19 12.88 6.19
CA ILE A 86 -0.52 11.69 5.65
C ILE A 86 -1.48 10.50 5.64
N ALA A 87 -2.22 10.27 6.73
CA ALA A 87 -3.25 9.24 6.77
C ALA A 87 -4.28 9.46 5.66
N GLY A 88 -4.76 10.69 5.46
CA GLY A 88 -5.68 11.05 4.37
C GLY A 88 -5.12 10.73 2.97
N VAL A 89 -3.84 11.00 2.73
CA VAL A 89 -3.16 10.65 1.47
C VAL A 89 -3.11 9.14 1.27
N PHE A 90 -2.82 8.36 2.30
CA PHE A 90 -2.84 6.90 2.20
C PHE A 90 -4.26 6.33 2.01
N VAL A 91 -5.30 6.94 2.61
CA VAL A 91 -6.71 6.60 2.32
C VAL A 91 -7.03 6.88 0.84
N LEU A 92 -6.54 7.99 0.29
CA LEU A 92 -6.70 8.31 -1.12
C LEU A 92 -6.04 7.25 -2.01
N PHE A 93 -4.80 6.87 -1.72
CA PHE A 93 -4.12 5.80 -2.46
C PHE A 93 -4.86 4.47 -2.34
N TRP A 94 -5.36 4.10 -1.17
CA TRP A 94 -6.20 2.92 -1.00
C TRP A 94 -7.41 2.93 -1.94
N ASN A 95 -8.16 4.05 -1.97
CA ASN A 95 -9.38 4.19 -2.77
C ASN A 95 -9.11 4.04 -4.28
N PHE A 96 -7.99 4.55 -4.78
CA PHE A 96 -7.61 4.40 -6.19
C PHE A 96 -6.99 3.03 -6.48
N ALA A 97 -6.10 2.53 -5.62
CA ALA A 97 -5.42 1.24 -5.77
C ALA A 97 -6.42 0.06 -5.81
N ARG A 98 -7.44 0.06 -4.94
CA ARG A 98 -8.48 -0.98 -4.93
C ARG A 98 -9.34 -1.02 -6.19
N LYS A 99 -9.33 0.07 -6.98
CA LYS A 99 -10.01 0.19 -8.27
C LYS A 99 -9.10 -0.18 -9.45
N GLY A 100 -7.86 -0.61 -9.19
CA GLY A 100 -6.89 -0.98 -10.21
C GLY A 100 -6.10 0.20 -10.79
N ALA A 101 -6.10 1.36 -10.14
CA ALA A 101 -5.29 2.49 -10.59
C ALA A 101 -3.80 2.25 -10.26
N LYS A 102 -3.01 1.87 -11.27
CA LYS A 102 -1.56 1.60 -11.12
C LYS A 102 -0.77 2.75 -10.49
N TRP A 103 -1.08 3.99 -10.88
CA TRP A 103 -0.37 5.17 -10.39
C TRP A 103 -0.44 5.29 -8.86
N ALA A 104 -1.55 4.88 -8.24
CA ALA A 104 -1.74 4.95 -6.80
C ALA A 104 -0.80 3.99 -6.06
N PHE A 105 -0.55 2.80 -6.62
CA PHE A 105 0.45 1.89 -6.08
C PHE A 105 1.86 2.51 -6.16
N PHE A 106 2.26 3.03 -7.31
CA PHE A 106 3.60 3.60 -7.47
C PHE A 106 3.82 4.85 -6.62
N ALA A 107 2.87 5.79 -6.62
CA ALA A 107 2.95 7.00 -5.82
C ALA A 107 2.97 6.69 -4.32
N GLY A 108 2.07 5.80 -3.86
CA GLY A 108 2.01 5.41 -2.45
C GLY A 108 3.24 4.64 -1.98
N MET A 109 3.75 3.71 -2.78
CA MET A 109 5.00 3.00 -2.47
C MET A 109 6.20 3.95 -2.47
N ALA A 110 6.28 4.90 -3.41
CA ALA A 110 7.36 5.87 -3.45
C ALA A 110 7.38 6.75 -2.19
N LEU A 111 6.21 7.27 -1.78
CA LEU A 111 6.07 8.03 -0.54
C LEU A 111 6.51 7.20 0.67
N TYR A 112 6.08 5.94 0.74
CA TYR A 112 6.37 5.06 1.87
C TYR A 112 7.84 4.57 1.89
N VAL A 113 8.51 4.51 0.73
CA VAL A 113 9.97 4.30 0.65
C VAL A 113 10.71 5.51 1.21
N VAL A 114 10.32 6.72 0.84
CA VAL A 114 10.94 7.95 1.38
C VAL A 114 10.81 7.98 2.91
N ASP A 115 9.65 7.61 3.43
CA ASP A 115 9.40 7.50 4.86
C ASP A 115 10.28 6.44 5.54
N ALA A 116 10.47 5.28 4.92
CA ALA A 116 11.40 4.25 5.39
C ALA A 116 12.87 4.70 5.38
N LEU A 117 13.28 5.52 4.42
CA LEU A 117 14.64 6.07 4.38
C LEU A 117 14.89 7.06 5.52
N ILE A 118 13.87 7.81 5.92
CA ILE A 118 13.93 8.68 7.10
C ILE A 118 14.15 7.81 8.35
N LEU A 119 13.32 6.77 8.55
CA LEU A 119 13.47 5.84 9.68
C LEU A 119 14.85 5.19 9.74
N LEU A 120 15.40 4.83 8.57
CA LEU A 120 16.74 4.27 8.48
C LEU A 120 17.81 5.28 8.95
N ALA A 121 17.65 6.56 8.64
CA ALA A 121 18.55 7.62 9.12
C ALA A 121 18.54 7.74 10.66
N PHE A 122 17.38 7.51 11.28
CA PHE A 122 17.21 7.43 12.74
C PHE A 122 17.57 6.06 13.34
N LYS A 123 18.03 5.10 12.52
CA LYS A 123 18.40 3.73 12.91
C LYS A 123 17.24 2.94 13.54
N ASP A 124 16.00 3.28 13.22
CA ASP A 124 14.83 2.52 13.67
C ASP A 124 14.61 1.28 12.80
N ILE A 125 15.44 0.26 13.03
CA ILE A 125 15.50 -0.94 12.20
C ILE A 125 14.17 -1.72 12.22
N LEU A 126 13.45 -1.71 13.35
CA LEU A 126 12.19 -2.43 13.49
C LEU A 126 11.10 -1.76 12.63
N SER A 127 11.00 -0.43 12.69
CA SER A 127 10.10 0.32 11.81
C SER A 127 10.44 0.13 10.34
N VAL A 128 11.74 0.15 9.98
CA VAL A 128 12.19 -0.11 8.60
C VAL A 128 11.80 -1.50 8.13
N ALA A 129 11.92 -2.53 8.97
CA ALA A 129 11.51 -3.90 8.63
C ALA A 129 9.99 -3.98 8.38
N PHE A 130 9.18 -3.32 9.22
CA PHE A 130 7.74 -3.22 9.00
C PHE A 130 7.41 -2.52 7.68
N HIS A 131 8.12 -1.42 7.36
CA HIS A 131 7.97 -0.73 6.08
C HIS A 131 8.28 -1.64 4.90
N GLY A 132 9.40 -2.37 4.96
CA GLY A 132 9.77 -3.34 3.92
C GLY A 132 8.70 -4.41 3.70
N TRP A 133 8.09 -4.91 4.78
CA TRP A 133 7.01 -5.88 4.68
C TRP A 133 5.73 -5.29 4.07
N ALA A 134 5.32 -4.10 4.50
CA ALA A 134 4.16 -3.44 3.91
C ALA A 134 4.40 -3.08 2.43
N LEU A 135 5.61 -2.62 2.05
CA LEU A 135 6.01 -2.41 0.66
C LEU A 135 5.93 -3.70 -0.17
N TYR A 136 6.42 -4.82 0.37
CA TYR A 136 6.30 -6.11 -0.29
C TYR A 136 4.84 -6.48 -0.58
N ARG A 137 3.94 -6.25 0.39
CA ARG A 137 2.51 -6.51 0.25
C ARG A 137 1.81 -5.54 -0.73
N MET A 138 2.24 -4.30 -0.84
CA MET A 138 1.74 -3.38 -1.87
C MET A 138 2.23 -3.79 -3.26
N TYR A 139 3.51 -4.17 -3.36
CA TYR A 139 4.14 -4.59 -4.60
C TYR A 139 3.51 -5.88 -5.17
N SER A 140 3.04 -6.80 -4.32
CA SER A 140 2.24 -7.95 -4.80
C SER A 140 0.97 -7.50 -5.53
N GLY A 141 0.38 -6.37 -5.14
CA GLY A 141 -0.77 -5.77 -5.83
C GLY A 141 -0.45 -5.33 -7.25
N VAL A 142 0.75 -4.78 -7.49
CA VAL A 142 1.20 -4.40 -8.84
C VAL A 142 1.31 -5.63 -9.76
N LYS A 143 1.84 -6.75 -9.23
CA LYS A 143 1.91 -8.02 -9.98
C LYS A 143 0.52 -8.56 -10.31
N VAL A 144 -0.38 -8.55 -9.34
CA VAL A 144 -1.77 -9.01 -9.52
C VAL A 144 -2.51 -8.15 -10.55
N LEU A 145 -2.31 -6.84 -10.53
CA LEU A 145 -2.93 -5.91 -11.47
C LEU A 145 -2.48 -6.16 -12.92
N ALA A 146 -1.20 -6.47 -13.13
CA ALA A 146 -0.71 -6.86 -14.45
C ALA A 146 -1.38 -8.15 -14.95
N THR A 147 -1.64 -9.12 -14.06
CA THR A 147 -2.38 -10.35 -14.39
C THR A 147 -3.85 -10.05 -14.73
N LEU A 148 -4.54 -9.25 -13.92
CA LEU A 148 -5.93 -8.86 -14.17
C LEU A 148 -6.12 -8.17 -15.53
N GLU A 149 -5.22 -7.27 -15.90
CA GLU A 149 -5.28 -6.63 -17.21
C GLU A 149 -5.09 -7.60 -18.36
N ARG A 150 -4.20 -8.60 -18.20
CA ARG A 150 -4.02 -9.65 -19.22
C ARG A 150 -5.28 -10.51 -19.36
N VAL A 151 -5.87 -10.93 -18.25
CA VAL A 151 -7.13 -11.71 -18.25
C VAL A 151 -8.27 -10.92 -18.88
N ASN A 152 -8.44 -9.63 -18.52
CA ASN A 152 -9.47 -8.78 -19.09
C ASN A 152 -9.28 -8.56 -20.60
N ARG A 153 -8.04 -8.35 -21.07
CA ARG A 153 -7.74 -8.24 -22.51
C ARG A 153 -8.04 -9.54 -23.26
N ALA A 154 -7.66 -10.69 -22.69
CA ALA A 154 -7.94 -11.99 -23.30
C ALA A 154 -9.45 -12.26 -23.41
N ALA A 155 -10.21 -11.95 -22.37
CA ALA A 155 -11.68 -12.09 -22.38
C ALA A 155 -12.33 -11.19 -23.45
N ALA A 156 -11.90 -9.92 -23.54
CA ALA A 156 -12.42 -8.99 -24.54
C ALA A 156 -12.17 -9.46 -25.98
N ASN A 157 -10.97 -9.97 -26.26
CA ASN A 157 -10.61 -10.49 -27.59
C ASN A 157 -11.39 -11.77 -27.93
N GLY A 158 -11.66 -12.63 -26.94
CA GLY A 158 -12.49 -13.83 -27.14
C GLY A 158 -13.93 -13.50 -27.51
N THR A 159 -14.53 -12.48 -26.87
CA THR A 159 -15.89 -12.03 -27.20
C THR A 159 -16.00 -11.49 -28.62
N ILE A 160 -15.00 -10.75 -29.11
CA ILE A 160 -14.96 -10.26 -30.50
C ILE A 160 -14.90 -11.42 -31.49
N SER A 161 -14.08 -12.45 -31.22
CA SER A 161 -13.95 -13.59 -32.15
C SER A 161 -15.18 -14.48 -32.23
N SER A 162 -16.07 -14.50 -31.24
CA SER A 162 -17.31 -15.30 -31.26
C SER A 162 -18.51 -14.58 -31.86
N SER A 163 -18.37 -13.31 -32.24
CA SER A 163 -19.45 -12.48 -32.79
C SER A 163 -19.29 -12.16 -34.28
N ILE A 164 -18.24 -12.70 -34.93
CA ILE A 164 -17.95 -12.64 -36.36
C ILE A 164 -18.11 -14.03 -36.95
#